data_AF-Q5V1P1-F1
#
_entry.id   AF-Q5V1P1-F1
#
_cell.length_a   1.000
_cell.length_b   1.000
_cell.length_c   1.000
_cell.angle_alpha   90.00
_cell.angle_beta   90.00
_cell.angle_gamma   90.00
#
_symmetry.space_group_name_H-M   'P 1'
#
loop_
_entity.id
_entity.type
_entity.pdbx_description
1 polymer ?
#
loop_
_entity_poly.entity_id
_entity_poly.type
_entity_poly.pdbx_seq_one_letter_code
_entity_poly.pdbx_strand_id
1 'polypeptide(L)' 'MRDDQLICLRHGSLFDACDGGCDNGDAAGTTLPGIEVSETHGDVFLTDDDYTFAHEGGIDDDDGPSSTSHLQL' A
#
# COMPACT_ATOMS: atom_id res chain seq x y z
N MET A 1 7.42 5.19 4.35
CA MET A 1 8.08 4.24 5.25
C MET A 1 8.85 5.01 6.30
N ARG A 2 8.72 4.62 7.56
CA ARG A 2 9.51 5.14 8.68
C ARG A 2 9.60 4.04 9.73
N ASP A 3 10.78 3.80 10.26
CA ASP A 3 11.00 2.85 11.36
C ASP A 3 10.35 1.47 11.09
N ASP A 4 10.57 0.92 9.88
CA ASP A 4 9.98 -0.34 9.39
C ASP A 4 8.44 -0.38 9.32
N GLN A 5 7.81 0.80 9.27
CA GLN A 5 6.36 0.93 9.15
C GLN A 5 5.91 1.69 7.90
N LEU A 6 4.82 1.21 7.29
CA LEU A 6 4.06 1.86 6.24
C LEU A 6 3.12 2.90 6.86
N ILE A 7 3.03 4.09 6.25
CA ILE A 7 2.23 5.21 6.77
C ILE A 7 1.02 5.41 5.86
N CYS A 8 -0.19 5.37 6.41
CA CYS A 8 -1.37 5.83 5.71
C CYS A 8 -1.34 7.36 5.64
N LEU A 9 -1.09 7.93 4.45
CA LEU A 9 -1.01 9.38 4.25
C LEU A 9 -2.34 10.11 4.53
N ARG A 10 -3.46 9.36 4.60
CA ARG A 10 -4.78 9.93 4.86
C ARG A 10 -5.04 10.14 6.36
N HIS A 11 -4.89 9.09 7.16
CA HIS A 11 -5.29 9.10 8.58
C HIS A 11 -4.12 8.95 9.57
N GLY A 12 -2.90 8.72 9.07
CA GLY A 12 -1.71 8.60 9.90
C GLY A 12 -1.52 7.25 10.59
N SER A 13 -2.35 6.24 10.32
CA SER A 13 -2.14 4.86 10.79
C SER A 13 -0.80 4.31 10.31
N LEU A 14 -0.18 3.49 11.17
CA LEU A 14 1.11 2.88 10.97
C LEU A 14 0.93 1.37 10.89
N PHE A 15 1.45 0.75 9.83
CA PHE A 15 1.36 -0.68 9.60
C PHE A 15 2.77 -1.27 9.61
N ASP A 16 2.98 -2.37 10.34
CA ASP A 16 4.22 -3.13 10.29
C ASP A 16 4.51 -3.59 8.85
N ALA A 17 5.74 -3.42 8.37
CA ALA A 17 6.07 -3.75 6.99
C ALA A 17 6.26 -5.25 6.73
N CYS A 18 6.43 -6.07 7.78
CA CYS A 18 6.57 -7.50 7.65
C CYS A 18 5.22 -8.22 7.68
N ASP A 19 4.35 -7.90 8.63
CA ASP A 19 3.05 -8.58 8.81
C ASP A 19 1.81 -7.75 8.45
N GLY A 20 1.99 -6.43 8.24
CA GLY A 20 0.90 -5.53 7.86
C GLY A 20 0.00 -5.12 9.01
N GLY A 21 0.29 -5.50 10.26
CA GLY A 21 -0.52 -5.20 11.43
C GLY A 21 -0.50 -3.72 11.81
N CYS A 22 -1.64 -3.19 12.23
CA CYS A 22 -1.78 -1.82 12.71
C CYS A 22 -2.25 -1.77 14.16
N ASP A 23 -1.53 -1.02 14.99
CA ASP A 23 -1.83 -0.84 16.42
C ASP A 23 -2.26 0.59 16.78
N ASN A 24 -2.35 1.50 15.80
CA ASN A 24 -2.66 2.92 16.01
C ASN A 24 -3.68 3.51 15.01
N GLY A 25 -4.39 4.54 15.47
CA GLY A 25 -5.35 5.30 14.67
C GLY A 25 -6.59 4.49 14.32
N ASP A 26 -7.32 4.97 13.31
CA ASP A 26 -8.63 4.42 12.95
C ASP A 26 -8.58 2.97 12.44
N ALA A 27 -7.41 2.51 12.01
CA ALA A 27 -7.16 1.15 11.52
C ALA A 27 -6.59 0.21 12.60
N ALA A 28 -6.49 0.63 13.87
CA ALA A 28 -5.97 -0.22 14.93
C ALA A 28 -6.75 -1.53 15.07
N GLY A 29 -6.03 -2.65 15.18
CA GLY A 29 -6.60 -4.00 15.21
C GLY A 29 -6.92 -4.58 13.83
N THR A 30 -6.55 -3.90 12.75
CA THR A 30 -6.63 -4.42 11.38
C THR A 30 -5.25 -4.76 10.83
N THR A 31 -5.23 -5.47 9.69
CA THR A 31 -4.01 -5.91 9.02
C THR A 31 -4.13 -5.66 7.51
N LEU A 32 -3.04 -5.24 6.87
CA LEU A 32 -2.98 -5.16 5.42
C LEU A 32 -3.03 -6.56 4.79
N PRO A 33 -3.80 -6.76 3.71
CA PRO A 33 -3.75 -8.00 2.95
C PRO A 33 -2.33 -8.21 2.39
N GLY A 34 -1.77 -9.40 2.64
CA GLY A 34 -0.55 -9.85 1.99
C GLY A 34 -0.82 -10.33 0.57
N ILE A 35 0.25 -10.39 -0.23
CA ILE A 35 0.27 -11.07 -1.52
C ILE A 35 1.51 -11.97 -1.58
N GLU A 36 1.39 -13.12 -2.23
CA GLU A 36 2.53 -14.00 -2.47
C GLU A 36 3.38 -13.52 -3.65
N VAL A 37 4.69 -13.44 -3.40
CA VAL A 37 5.69 -13.08 -4.42
C VAL A 37 6.88 -14.03 -4.38
N SER A 38 7.60 -14.15 -5.50
CA SER A 38 8.89 -14.82 -5.57
C SER A 38 9.95 -13.92 -6.18
N GLU A 39 11.18 -14.08 -5.72
CA GLU A 39 12.34 -13.38 -6.26
C GLU A 39 13.14 -14.31 -7.17
N THR A 40 13.49 -13.85 -8.36
CA THR A 40 14.32 -14.61 -9.31
C THR A 40 15.26 -13.65 -10.04
N HIS A 41 16.56 -13.88 -9.90
CA HIS A 41 17.62 -13.04 -10.48
C HIS A 41 17.54 -11.54 -10.11
N GLY A 42 16.96 -11.21 -8.96
CA GLY A 42 16.78 -9.82 -8.50
C GLY A 42 15.47 -9.18 -8.94
N ASP A 43 14.68 -9.87 -9.75
CA ASP A 43 13.33 -9.44 -10.12
C ASP A 43 12.29 -10.08 -9.20
N VAL A 44 11.20 -9.37 -8.94
CA VAL A 44 10.08 -9.81 -8.09
C VAL A 44 8.88 -10.16 -8.98
N PHE A 45 8.30 -11.33 -8.77
CA PHE A 45 7.16 -11.84 -9.54
C PHE A 45 5.98 -12.09 -8.62
N LEU A 46 4.78 -11.65 -9.03
CA LEU A 46 3.52 -12.04 -8.40
C LEU A 46 3.33 -13.55 -8.62
N THR A 47 3.18 -14.30 -7.54
CA THR A 47 2.91 -15.75 -7.56
C THR A 47 1.62 -16.12 -6.86
N ASP A 48 0.90 -15.12 -6.35
CA ASP A 48 -0.40 -15.30 -5.72
C ASP A 48 -1.49 -15.59 -6.76
N ASP A 49 -2.08 -16.78 -6.67
CA ASP A 49 -3.12 -17.24 -7.60
C ASP A 49 -4.45 -16.49 -7.41
N ASP A 50 -4.66 -15.80 -6.28
CA ASP A 50 -5.87 -15.00 -6.03
C ASP A 50 -5.85 -13.65 -6.77
N TYR A 51 -4.70 -13.25 -7.33
CA TYR A 51 -4.51 -11.98 -8.01
C TYR A 51 -4.01 -12.18 -9.45
N THR A 52 -4.26 -11.18 -10.30
CA THR A 52 -3.74 -11.14 -11.66
C THR A 52 -3.29 -9.73 -11.97
N PHE A 53 -2.13 -9.61 -12.64
CA PHE A 53 -1.64 -8.33 -13.11
C PHE A 53 -2.68 -7.66 -14.01
N ALA A 54 -3.14 -6.48 -13.62
CA ALA A 54 -4.10 -5.71 -14.40
C ALA A 54 -3.40 -4.90 -15.50
N HIS A 55 -2.59 -3.91 -15.10
CA HIS A 55 -1.76 -3.11 -15.99
C HIS A 55 -0.71 -2.35 -15.19
N GLU A 56 0.30 -1.80 -15.89
CA GLU A 56 1.26 -0.88 -15.30
C GLU A 56 0.57 0.47 -15.03
N GLY A 57 0.71 1.00 -13.82
CA GLY A 57 0.17 2.31 -13.48
C GLY A 57 0.92 3.44 -14.20
N GLY A 58 0.23 4.54 -14.48
CA GLY A 58 0.81 5.77 -15.03
C GLY A 58 0.04 7.00 -14.54
N ILE A 59 0.61 8.19 -14.72
CA ILE A 59 -0.17 9.42 -14.69
C ILE A 59 -0.85 9.53 -16.06
N ASP A 60 -2.19 9.57 -16.09
CA ASP A 60 -2.90 9.93 -17.32
C ASP A 60 -2.52 11.37 -17.68
N ASP A 61 -2.09 11.61 -18.92
CA ASP A 61 -1.62 12.93 -19.39
C ASP A 61 -2.76 13.96 -19.48
N ASP A 62 -4.02 13.53 -19.42
CA ASP A 62 -5.21 14.37 -19.43
C ASP A 62 -6.10 14.04 -18.21
N ASP A 63 -6.21 15.00 -17.28
CA ASP A 63 -6.96 14.94 -16.01
C ASP A 63 -6.38 13.98 -14.93
N GLY A 64 -5.24 14.37 -14.36
CA GLY A 64 -4.75 13.82 -13.09
C GLY A 64 -5.83 13.85 -11.98
N PRO A 65 -5.78 12.94 -11.00
CA PRO A 65 -6.83 12.81 -10.00
C PRO A 65 -7.02 14.14 -9.26
N SER A 66 -8.27 14.63 -9.20
CA SER A 66 -8.58 15.85 -8.45
C SER A 66 -8.12 15.67 -7.00
N SER A 67 -7.04 16.33 -6.63
CA SER A 67 -6.47 16.24 -5.29
C SER A 67 -7.40 16.96 -4.33
N THR A 68 -8.37 16.24 -3.77
CA THR A 68 -9.12 16.73 -2.62
C THR A 68 -8.23 16.59 -1.41
N SER A 69 -7.57 17.69 -1.04
CA SER A 69 -6.89 17.78 0.26
C SER A 69 -7.92 17.62 1.37
N HIS A 70 -7.87 16.51 2.10
CA HIS A 70 -8.78 16.22 3.24
C HIS A 70 -8.31 16.85 4.56
N LEU A 71 -7.21 17.61 4.54
CA LEU A 71 -6.78 18.45 5.66
C LEU A 71 -7.77 19.62 5.80
N GLN A 72 -8.75 19.47 6.69
CA GLN A 72 -9.54 20.60 7.16
C GLN A 72 -8.70 21.36 8.19
N LEU A 73 -8.36 22.62 7.86
CA LEU A 73 -7.74 23.57 8.79
C LEU A 73 -8.77 24.09 9.79
#